data_AF-A0AA88W9L7-F1
#
_entry.id   AF-A0AA88W9L7-F1
#
_cell.length_a   1.000
_cell.length_b   1.000
_cell.length_c   1.000
_cell.angle_alpha   90.00
_cell.angle_beta   90.00
_cell.angle_gamma   90.00
#
_symmetry.space_group_name_H-M   'P 1'
#
loop_
_entity.id
_entity.type
_entity.pdbx_description
1 polymer ?
#
loop_
_entity_poly.entity_id
_entity_poly.type
_entity_poly.pdbx_seq_one_letter_code
_entity_poly.pdbx_strand_id
1 'polypeptide(L)'
;MASKTRNMFVGLVREGSFKWLIKNRSSFEEEFEEMGKSTAGRNWMPELSPVANVVVRRCSKILGISASQLRENFVGEASDSMKDPSRYARNFLEYCCFRALALSTQVTGYLDDKKFRRLTYDMMLAWEFPAAGSQPLLNMDEDATVGVEAFSRITPAVPIIANVIISDSLFEVLTSSTGGRLQFSVYEKYLLGLESPTSARNGNILAYKAIGSTTWVVGV
;
A
#
# COMPACT_ATOMS: atom_id res chain seq x y z
N MET A 1 0.87 -15.51 28.73
CA MET A 1 1.69 -14.85 27.70
C MET A 1 0.87 -14.04 26.67
N ALA A 2 -0.35 -14.44 26.30
CA ALA A 2 -1.20 -13.68 25.36
C ALA A 2 -1.61 -12.25 25.82
N SER A 3 -1.68 -12.00 27.13
CA SER A 3 -2.07 -10.68 27.67
C SER A 3 -0.99 -9.60 27.48
N LYS A 4 0.29 -9.98 27.45
CA LYS A 4 1.41 -9.04 27.33
C LYS A 4 1.46 -8.40 25.94
N THR A 5 1.28 -9.20 24.89
CA THR A 5 1.22 -8.75 23.50
C THR A 5 -0.01 -7.89 23.23
N ARG A 6 -1.16 -8.22 23.85
CA ARG A 6 -2.40 -7.44 23.77
C ARG A 6 -2.26 -6.06 24.45
N ASN A 7 -1.58 -6.00 25.60
CA ASN A 7 -1.33 -4.75 26.31
C ASN A 7 -0.31 -3.86 25.58
N MET A 8 0.70 -4.45 24.92
CA MET A 8 1.61 -3.69 24.05
C MET A 8 0.88 -3.12 22.82
N PHE A 9 -0.03 -3.89 22.22
CA PHE A 9 -0.88 -3.44 21.12
C PHE A 9 -1.77 -2.26 21.52
N VAL A 10 -2.43 -2.34 22.69
CA VAL A 10 -3.24 -1.23 23.24
C VAL A 10 -2.38 -0.02 23.63
N GLY A 11 -1.17 -0.24 24.14
CA GLY A 11 -0.22 0.83 24.47
C GLY A 11 0.22 1.62 23.24
N LEU A 12 0.61 0.93 22.17
CA LEU A 12 1.07 1.54 20.91
C LEU A 12 -0.06 2.32 20.20
N VAL A 13 -1.31 1.88 20.36
CA VAL A 13 -2.53 2.56 19.86
C VAL A 13 -2.86 3.81 20.67
N ARG A 14 -2.60 3.80 21.98
CA ARG A 14 -2.85 4.95 22.87
C ARG A 14 -1.83 6.07 22.71
N GLU A 15 -0.67 5.79 22.13
CA GLU A 15 0.43 6.74 21.97
C GLU A 15 0.22 7.78 20.85
N GLY A 16 -0.96 7.85 20.22
CA GLY A 16 -1.30 8.90 19.24
C GLY A 16 -0.67 8.74 17.85
N SER A 17 0.38 7.92 17.70
CA SER A 17 1.16 7.72 16.46
C SER A 17 0.39 7.08 15.28
N PHE A 18 -0.76 6.43 15.55
CA PHE A 18 -1.57 5.74 14.52
C PHE A 18 -2.95 6.35 14.30
N LYS A 19 -3.26 7.51 14.90
CA LYS A 19 -4.56 8.17 14.68
C LYS A 19 -4.81 8.51 13.21
N TRP A 20 -3.76 8.79 12.43
CA TRP A 20 -3.86 9.03 10.99
C TRP A 20 -4.24 7.78 10.20
N LEU A 21 -3.78 6.58 10.60
CA LEU A 21 -4.22 5.31 10.01
C LEU A 21 -5.72 5.07 10.27
N ILE A 22 -6.22 5.62 11.39
CA ILE A 22 -7.60 5.46 11.86
C ILE A 22 -8.52 6.55 11.26
N LYS A 23 -7.99 7.72 10.88
CA LYS A 23 -8.77 8.91 10.46
C LYS A 23 -9.54 8.70 9.14
N ASN A 24 -9.08 7.82 8.24
CA ASN A 24 -9.74 7.59 6.95
C ASN A 24 -10.57 6.29 6.91
N ARG A 25 -11.70 6.34 7.65
CA ARG A 25 -13.00 5.62 7.53
C ARG A 25 -13.06 4.07 7.43
N SER A 26 -13.59 3.50 8.52
CA SER A 26 -14.32 2.22 8.75
C SER A 26 -13.64 0.90 8.39
N SER A 27 -13.03 0.74 7.22
CA SER A 27 -12.49 -0.57 6.80
C SER A 27 -11.23 -0.94 7.58
N PHE A 28 -10.36 0.05 7.87
CA PHE A 28 -9.17 -0.19 8.66
C PHE A 28 -9.52 -0.41 10.14
N GLU A 29 -10.49 0.32 10.67
CA GLU A 29 -10.96 0.22 12.05
C GLU A 29 -11.65 -1.12 12.34
N GLU A 30 -12.54 -1.59 11.47
CA GLU A 30 -13.16 -2.92 11.59
C GLU A 30 -12.11 -4.04 11.56
N GLU A 31 -11.15 -4.00 10.63
CA GLU A 31 -10.09 -5.01 10.55
C GLU A 31 -9.09 -4.93 11.71
N PHE A 32 -8.83 -3.73 12.20
CA PHE A 32 -7.94 -3.48 13.34
C PHE A 32 -8.60 -3.91 14.67
N GLU A 33 -9.89 -3.65 14.85
CA GLU A 33 -10.66 -4.16 15.97
C GLU A 33 -10.87 -5.67 15.92
N GLU A 34 -11.16 -6.23 14.75
CA GLU A 34 -11.24 -7.69 14.51
C GLU A 34 -9.91 -8.36 14.89
N MET A 35 -8.79 -7.67 14.62
CA MET A 35 -7.44 -8.09 14.98
C MET A 35 -7.14 -8.00 16.48
N GLY A 36 -7.67 -7.00 17.19
CA GLY A 36 -7.55 -6.91 18.66
C GLY A 36 -8.41 -7.94 19.42
N LYS A 37 -9.55 -8.33 18.83
CA LYS A 37 -10.54 -9.27 19.41
C LYS A 37 -10.17 -10.73 19.21
N SER A 38 -9.59 -11.10 18.06
CA SER A 38 -9.21 -12.48 17.75
C SER A 38 -8.05 -12.99 18.64
N THR A 39 -7.95 -14.31 18.82
CA THR A 39 -6.82 -15.03 19.45
C THR A 39 -5.48 -14.88 18.67
N ALA A 40 -5.43 -13.92 17.74
CA ALA A 40 -4.46 -13.69 16.68
C ALA A 40 -3.26 -12.82 17.09
N GLY A 41 -2.93 -12.76 18.38
CA GLY A 41 -1.62 -12.27 18.84
C GLY A 41 -0.45 -13.08 18.25
N ARG A 42 -0.71 -14.25 17.64
CA ARG A 42 0.28 -15.08 16.93
C ARG A 42 0.64 -14.59 15.52
N ASN A 43 -0.19 -13.77 14.89
CA ASN A 43 0.01 -13.31 13.51
C ASN A 43 0.60 -11.88 13.44
N TRP A 44 0.91 -11.28 14.60
CA TRP A 44 1.55 -9.98 14.66
C TRP A 44 3.07 -10.16 14.67
N MET A 45 3.75 -9.52 13.73
CA MET A 45 5.20 -9.58 13.61
C MET A 45 5.81 -8.34 14.26
N PRO A 46 6.59 -8.50 15.35
CA PRO A 46 7.14 -7.36 16.10
C PRO A 46 8.20 -6.59 15.32
N GLU A 47 8.76 -7.18 14.27
CA GLU A 47 9.77 -6.57 13.40
C GLU A 47 9.14 -5.60 12.38
N LEU A 48 7.85 -5.75 12.10
CA LEU A 48 7.14 -4.95 11.12
C LEU A 48 6.44 -3.76 11.78
N SER A 49 6.29 -2.67 11.05
CA SER A 49 5.46 -1.55 11.49
C SER A 49 3.99 -1.98 11.59
N PRO A 50 3.14 -1.22 12.31
CA PRO A 50 1.72 -1.51 12.37
C PRO A 50 1.02 -1.47 11.01
N VAL A 51 1.37 -0.51 10.14
CA VAL A 51 0.83 -0.42 8.79
C VAL A 51 1.24 -1.63 7.94
N ALA A 52 2.50 -2.07 8.04
CA ALA A 52 2.98 -3.27 7.36
C ALA A 52 2.28 -4.54 7.87
N ASN A 53 2.05 -4.66 9.17
CA ASN A 53 1.30 -5.79 9.76
C ASN A 53 -0.14 -5.88 9.24
N VAL A 54 -0.81 -4.75 9.00
CA VAL A 54 -2.16 -4.73 8.43
C VAL A 54 -2.12 -5.13 6.95
N VAL A 55 -1.19 -4.56 6.18
CA VAL A 55 -1.01 -4.92 4.77
C VAL A 55 -0.72 -6.41 4.61
N VAL A 56 0.21 -6.98 5.38
CA VAL A 56 0.54 -8.42 5.34
C VAL A 56 -0.69 -9.29 5.59
N ARG A 57 -1.56 -8.90 6.54
CA ARG A 57 -2.80 -9.65 6.79
C ARG A 57 -3.83 -9.51 5.68
N ARG A 58 -3.94 -8.34 5.04
CA ARG A 58 -4.79 -8.19 3.85
C ARG A 58 -4.29 -9.06 2.70
N CYS A 59 -2.97 -9.07 2.47
CA CYS A 59 -2.34 -9.97 1.50
C CYS A 59 -2.62 -11.43 1.84
N SER A 60 -2.53 -11.83 3.11
CA SER A 60 -2.80 -13.20 3.54
C SER A 60 -4.27 -13.59 3.30
N LYS A 61 -5.23 -12.68 3.59
CA LYS A 61 -6.66 -12.87 3.27
C LYS A 61 -6.88 -13.07 1.76
N ILE A 62 -6.25 -12.26 0.92
CA ILE A 62 -6.33 -12.37 -0.55
C ILE A 62 -5.78 -13.71 -1.05
N LEU A 63 -4.63 -14.13 -0.49
CA LEU A 63 -3.95 -15.36 -0.89
C LEU A 63 -4.57 -16.63 -0.29
N GLY A 64 -5.55 -16.52 0.62
CA GLY A 64 -6.17 -17.66 1.27
C GLY A 64 -5.26 -18.46 2.19
N ILE A 65 -4.15 -17.87 2.66
CA ILE A 65 -3.17 -18.50 3.56
C ILE A 65 -2.95 -17.66 4.81
N SER A 66 -2.43 -18.27 5.88
CA SER A 66 -2.11 -17.54 7.10
C SER A 66 -0.86 -16.65 6.94
N ALA A 67 -0.77 -15.57 7.71
CA ALA A 67 0.42 -14.71 7.73
C ALA A 67 1.70 -15.46 8.15
N SER A 68 1.58 -16.46 9.03
CA SER A 68 2.70 -17.34 9.41
C SER A 68 3.17 -18.21 8.24
N GLN A 69 2.24 -18.81 7.49
CA GLN A 69 2.58 -19.58 6.28
C GLN A 69 3.21 -18.68 5.21
N LEU A 70 2.71 -17.46 5.04
CA LEU A 70 3.28 -16.50 4.09
C LEU A 70 4.75 -16.18 4.44
N ARG A 71 5.06 -16.04 5.73
CA ARG A 71 6.43 -15.88 6.23
C ARG A 71 7.28 -17.12 6.01
N GLU A 72 6.75 -18.31 6.30
CA GLU A 72 7.44 -19.58 6.06
C GLU A 72 7.80 -19.75 4.57
N ASN A 73 6.85 -19.45 3.67
CA ASN A 73 7.09 -19.48 2.24
C ASN A 73 8.17 -18.49 1.82
N PHE A 74 8.14 -17.25 2.34
CA PHE A 74 9.20 -16.28 2.08
C PHE A 74 10.58 -16.79 2.54
N VAL A 75 10.68 -17.35 3.74
CA VAL A 75 11.94 -17.87 4.27
C VAL A 75 12.44 -19.08 3.46
N GLY A 76 11.53 -19.91 2.96
CA GLY A 76 11.86 -21.08 2.13
C GLY A 76 12.23 -20.74 0.68
N GLU A 77 11.61 -19.72 0.09
CA GLU A 77 11.77 -19.36 -1.33
C GLU A 77 12.82 -18.27 -1.57
N ALA A 78 13.01 -17.35 -0.62
CA ALA A 78 13.92 -16.21 -0.80
C ALA A 78 15.39 -16.64 -0.73
N SER A 79 16.26 -15.92 -1.45
CA SER A 79 17.71 -16.04 -1.30
C SER A 79 18.18 -15.51 0.06
N ASP A 80 19.35 -15.92 0.52
CA ASP A 80 19.88 -15.48 1.81
C ASP A 80 20.13 -13.97 1.86
N SER A 81 20.48 -13.34 0.72
CA SER A 81 20.64 -11.88 0.62
C SER A 81 19.33 -11.12 0.87
N MET A 82 18.17 -11.73 0.61
CA MET A 82 16.87 -11.12 0.88
C MET A 82 16.41 -11.29 2.33
N LYS A 83 17.09 -12.15 3.10
CA LYS A 83 16.78 -12.41 4.52
C LYS A 83 17.63 -11.57 5.47
N ASP A 84 18.46 -10.68 4.93
CA ASP A 84 19.28 -9.76 5.72
C ASP A 84 18.40 -8.96 6.70
N PRO A 85 18.73 -8.91 8.01
CA PRO A 85 17.91 -8.25 9.02
C PRO A 85 17.59 -6.78 8.73
N SER A 86 18.49 -6.05 8.05
CA SER A 86 18.29 -4.63 7.74
C SER A 86 17.26 -4.39 6.64
N ARG A 87 17.03 -5.39 5.78
CA ARG A 87 16.10 -5.33 4.65
C ARG A 87 14.92 -6.29 4.77
N TYR A 88 14.94 -7.17 5.76
CA TYR A 88 13.94 -8.23 5.96
C TYR A 88 12.51 -7.70 5.90
N ALA A 89 12.21 -6.66 6.67
CA ALA A 89 10.85 -6.08 6.73
C ALA A 89 10.36 -5.62 5.34
N ARG A 90 11.23 -4.94 4.58
CA ARG A 90 10.91 -4.44 3.24
C ARG A 90 10.77 -5.58 2.24
N ASN A 91 11.71 -6.52 2.22
CA ASN A 91 11.71 -7.65 1.29
C ASN A 91 10.51 -8.58 1.55
N PHE A 92 10.20 -8.86 2.82
CA PHE A 92 9.04 -9.65 3.19
C PHE A 92 7.73 -8.94 2.81
N LEU A 93 7.64 -7.63 3.06
CA LEU A 93 6.48 -6.84 2.64
C LEU A 93 6.30 -6.89 1.11
N GLU A 94 7.36 -6.66 0.33
CA GLU A 94 7.32 -6.77 -1.13
C GLU A 94 6.82 -8.14 -1.61
N TYR A 95 7.36 -9.21 -1.03
CA TYR A 95 6.92 -10.58 -1.32
C TYR A 95 5.41 -10.76 -1.11
N CYS A 96 4.90 -10.25 0.01
CA CYS A 96 3.47 -10.30 0.33
C CYS A 96 2.64 -9.48 -0.67
N CYS A 97 3.07 -8.25 -0.96
CA CYS A 97 2.38 -7.33 -1.86
C CYS A 97 2.30 -7.90 -3.28
N PHE A 98 3.43 -8.32 -3.84
CA PHE A 98 3.49 -8.77 -5.24
C PHE A 98 2.67 -10.04 -5.48
N ARG A 99 2.69 -10.99 -4.55
CA ARG A 99 1.82 -12.18 -4.65
C ARG A 99 0.34 -11.82 -4.60
N ALA A 100 -0.05 -10.95 -3.67
CA ALA A 100 -1.46 -10.53 -3.56
C ALA A 100 -1.92 -9.72 -4.78
N LEU A 101 -1.09 -8.82 -5.29
CA LEU A 101 -1.39 -8.06 -6.50
C LEU A 101 -1.50 -8.96 -7.73
N ALA A 102 -0.59 -9.92 -7.91
CA ALA A 102 -0.63 -10.86 -9.03
C ALA A 102 -1.92 -11.70 -9.08
N LEU A 103 -2.56 -11.96 -7.92
CA LEU A 103 -3.86 -12.61 -7.87
C LEU A 103 -5.01 -11.61 -8.07
N SER A 104 -4.93 -10.44 -7.42
CA SER A 104 -6.00 -9.44 -7.44
C SER A 104 -6.24 -8.87 -8.84
N THR A 105 -5.19 -8.71 -9.65
CA THR A 105 -5.27 -8.16 -11.01
C THR A 105 -5.85 -9.13 -12.04
N GLN A 106 -6.10 -10.39 -11.68
CA GLN A 106 -6.76 -11.36 -12.55
C GLN A 106 -8.29 -11.17 -12.58
N VAL A 107 -8.84 -10.39 -11.64
CA VAL A 107 -10.28 -10.09 -11.58
C VAL A 107 -10.60 -8.93 -12.51
N THR A 108 -11.52 -9.10 -13.46
CA THR A 108 -11.95 -8.00 -14.35
C THR A 108 -12.57 -6.85 -13.56
N GLY A 109 -12.21 -5.60 -13.87
CA GLY A 109 -12.77 -4.43 -13.18
C GLY A 109 -12.14 -4.16 -11.81
N TYR A 110 -10.98 -4.74 -11.50
CA TYR A 110 -10.36 -4.61 -10.18
C TYR A 110 -10.02 -3.16 -9.79
N LEU A 111 -9.87 -2.24 -10.77
CA LEU A 111 -9.65 -0.82 -10.51
C LEU A 111 -10.91 -0.10 -9.99
N ASP A 112 -12.10 -0.61 -10.28
CA ASP A 112 -13.37 -0.10 -9.72
C ASP A 112 -13.55 -0.49 -8.25
N ASP A 113 -12.87 -1.53 -7.78
CA ASP A 113 -12.90 -1.94 -6.38
C ASP A 113 -12.17 -0.94 -5.49
N LYS A 114 -12.94 -0.21 -4.68
CA LYS A 114 -12.43 0.72 -3.66
C LYS A 114 -11.44 0.05 -2.69
N LYS A 115 -11.66 -1.22 -2.35
CA LYS A 115 -10.76 -1.97 -1.45
C LYS A 115 -9.41 -2.22 -2.12
N PHE A 116 -9.39 -2.55 -3.40
CA PHE A 116 -8.16 -2.70 -4.17
C PHE A 116 -7.38 -1.38 -4.28
N ARG A 117 -8.05 -0.28 -4.65
CA ARG A 117 -7.42 1.05 -4.71
C ARG A 117 -6.84 1.48 -3.37
N ARG A 118 -7.54 1.19 -2.27
CA ARG A 118 -7.01 1.50 -0.93
C ARG A 118 -5.86 0.59 -0.54
N LEU A 119 -5.96 -0.70 -0.83
CA LEU A 119 -4.91 -1.67 -0.54
C LEU A 119 -3.60 -1.31 -1.23
N THR A 120 -3.63 -1.01 -2.53
CA THR A 120 -2.44 -0.61 -3.30
C THR A 120 -1.78 0.64 -2.72
N TYR A 121 -2.57 1.62 -2.25
CA TYR A 121 -2.03 2.78 -1.55
C TYR A 121 -1.44 2.45 -0.17
N ASP A 122 -2.13 1.63 0.63
CA ASP A 122 -1.64 1.19 1.93
C ASP A 122 -0.35 0.35 1.79
N MET A 123 -0.20 -0.43 0.70
CA MET A 123 1.04 -1.14 0.36
C MET A 123 2.21 -0.17 0.13
N MET A 124 1.99 0.94 -0.57
CA MET A 124 3.00 1.99 -0.77
C MET A 124 3.38 2.67 0.56
N LEU A 125 2.38 2.99 1.40
CA LEU A 125 2.63 3.55 2.73
C LEU A 125 3.42 2.59 3.63
N ALA A 126 3.06 1.31 3.63
CA ALA A 126 3.78 0.29 4.37
C ALA A 126 5.22 0.14 3.86
N TRP A 127 5.46 0.34 2.57
CA TRP A 127 6.79 0.25 1.98
C TRP A 127 7.72 1.39 2.41
N GLU A 128 7.18 2.61 2.59
CA GLU A 128 7.95 3.73 3.17
C GLU A 128 8.39 3.42 4.60
N PHE A 129 7.50 2.82 5.40
CA PHE A 129 7.72 2.54 6.81
C PHE A 129 7.48 1.05 7.13
N PRO A 130 8.37 0.13 6.69
CA PRO A 130 8.11 -1.30 6.77
C PRO A 130 8.43 -1.90 8.14
N ALA A 131 9.40 -1.34 8.88
CA ALA A 131 9.92 -1.90 10.12
C ALA A 131 9.32 -1.23 11.36
N ALA A 132 9.31 -1.91 12.50
CA ALA A 132 8.74 -1.37 13.75
C ALA A 132 9.37 -0.04 14.21
N GLY A 133 10.66 0.16 13.91
CA GLY A 133 11.39 1.40 14.19
C GLY A 133 11.18 2.51 13.16
N SER A 134 10.57 2.22 12.00
CA SER A 134 10.25 3.26 11.01
C SER A 134 8.90 3.90 11.37
N GLN A 135 8.93 5.19 11.70
CA GLN A 135 7.74 5.96 12.02
C GLN A 135 7.39 6.88 10.84
N PRO A 136 6.10 6.96 10.45
CA PRO A 136 5.64 8.00 9.55
C PRO A 136 5.92 9.37 10.17
N LEU A 137 6.65 10.23 9.47
CA LEU A 137 6.84 11.63 9.86
C LEU A 137 5.55 12.39 9.59
N LEU A 138 4.54 12.25 10.45
CA LEU A 138 3.26 12.95 10.28
C LEU A 138 2.87 13.68 11.55
N ASN A 139 2.53 14.95 11.38
CA ASN A 139 1.77 15.69 12.36
C ASN A 139 0.37 15.05 12.47
N MET A 140 -0.21 15.04 13.67
CA MET A 140 -1.41 14.26 14.04
C MET A 140 -2.69 14.57 13.23
N ASP A 141 -2.64 15.49 12.26
CA ASP A 141 -3.78 15.96 11.48
C ASP A 141 -3.66 15.74 9.96
N GLU A 142 -2.48 15.46 9.42
CA GLU A 142 -2.26 15.26 7.98
C GLU A 142 -2.39 13.79 7.58
N ASP A 143 -3.05 13.54 6.44
CA ASP A 143 -3.11 12.20 5.84
C ASP A 143 -1.71 11.76 5.41
N ALA A 144 -1.36 10.49 5.66
CA ALA A 144 -0.07 9.99 5.20
C ALA A 144 0.04 10.02 3.69
N THR A 145 1.19 10.51 3.24
CA THR A 145 1.54 10.62 1.84
C THR A 145 2.63 9.64 1.45
N VAL A 146 2.64 9.25 0.19
CA VAL A 146 3.60 8.33 -0.42
C VAL A 146 4.67 9.11 -1.18
N GLY A 147 5.93 8.75 -1.03
CA GLY A 147 7.06 9.26 -1.81
C GLY A 147 7.34 8.42 -3.05
N VAL A 148 8.22 8.95 -3.91
CA VAL A 148 8.53 8.38 -5.23
C VAL A 148 9.04 6.94 -5.14
N GLU A 149 9.93 6.65 -4.19
CA GLU A 149 10.53 5.31 -4.03
C GLU A 149 9.48 4.22 -3.81
N ALA A 150 8.52 4.46 -2.91
CA ALA A 150 7.44 3.52 -2.64
C ALA A 150 6.51 3.37 -3.85
N PHE A 151 6.21 4.48 -4.52
CA PHE A 151 5.37 4.48 -5.72
C PHE A 151 6.02 3.68 -6.84
N SER A 152 7.27 3.97 -7.17
CA SER A 152 8.02 3.31 -8.25
C SER A 152 8.31 1.84 -7.96
N ARG A 153 8.27 1.42 -6.69
CA ARG A 153 8.46 0.01 -6.33
C ARG A 153 7.17 -0.81 -6.40
N ILE A 154 6.06 -0.31 -5.88
CA ILE A 154 4.80 -1.06 -5.77
C ILE A 154 3.95 -0.93 -7.04
N THR A 155 3.82 0.28 -7.58
CA THR A 155 2.87 0.57 -8.66
C THR A 155 3.11 -0.24 -9.93
N PRO A 156 4.37 -0.45 -10.39
CA PRO A 156 4.63 -1.27 -11.56
C PRO A 156 4.26 -2.75 -11.43
N ALA A 157 3.98 -3.25 -10.22
CA ALA A 157 3.42 -4.59 -10.03
C ALA A 157 1.97 -4.71 -10.54
N VAL A 158 1.34 -3.59 -10.88
CA VAL A 158 0.04 -3.51 -11.53
C VAL A 158 0.23 -2.81 -12.89
N PRO A 159 0.49 -3.56 -13.97
CA PRO A 159 0.93 -2.98 -15.26
C PRO A 159 -0.04 -1.96 -15.88
N ILE A 160 -1.33 -2.04 -15.56
CA ILE A 160 -2.34 -1.06 -16.02
C ILE A 160 -2.14 0.30 -15.35
N ILE A 161 -1.65 0.33 -14.11
CA ILE A 161 -1.46 1.57 -13.33
C ILE A 161 -0.17 2.28 -13.74
N ALA A 162 0.93 1.56 -13.82
CA ALA A 162 2.22 2.09 -14.27
C ALA A 162 3.10 0.95 -14.80
N ASN A 163 4.11 1.31 -15.58
CA ASN A 163 5.25 0.45 -15.86
C ASN A 163 6.53 1.07 -15.27
N VAL A 164 7.59 0.28 -15.17
CA VAL A 164 8.87 0.70 -14.56
C VAL A 164 9.54 1.86 -15.31
N ILE A 165 9.19 2.09 -16.59
CA ILE A 165 9.79 3.14 -17.42
C ILE A 165 9.15 4.51 -17.11
N ILE A 166 7.85 4.55 -16.85
CA ILE A 166 7.10 5.80 -16.66
C ILE A 166 6.77 6.10 -15.20
N SER A 167 7.22 5.28 -14.24
CA SER A 167 6.82 5.43 -12.84
C SER A 167 7.21 6.79 -12.26
N ASP A 168 8.43 7.23 -12.53
CA ASP A 168 8.96 8.47 -11.94
C ASP A 168 8.29 9.70 -12.58
N SER A 169 8.15 9.71 -13.90
CA SER A 169 7.46 10.80 -14.61
C SER A 169 5.97 10.85 -14.28
N LEU A 170 5.31 9.71 -14.13
CA LEU A 170 3.93 9.64 -13.63
C LEU A 170 3.83 10.19 -12.21
N PHE A 171 4.77 9.83 -11.33
CA PHE A 171 4.78 10.33 -9.95
C PHE A 171 4.94 11.86 -9.92
N GLU A 172 5.86 12.43 -10.70
CA GLU A 172 6.03 13.88 -10.82
C GLU A 172 4.73 14.56 -11.24
N VAL A 173 4.05 14.00 -12.25
CA VAL A 173 2.76 14.53 -12.71
C VAL A 173 1.71 14.49 -11.60
N LEU A 174 1.56 13.35 -10.93
CA LEU A 174 0.58 13.17 -9.85
C LEU A 174 0.88 14.06 -8.64
N THR A 175 2.15 14.40 -8.40
CA THR A 175 2.58 15.13 -7.20
C THR A 175 2.97 16.60 -7.43
N SER A 176 2.76 17.09 -8.65
CA SER A 176 3.05 18.46 -9.08
C SER A 176 2.43 19.54 -8.19
N SER A 177 1.25 19.27 -7.61
CA SER A 177 0.52 20.20 -6.72
C SER A 177 0.65 19.87 -5.23
N THR A 178 1.32 18.78 -4.88
CA THR A 178 1.37 18.23 -3.51
C THR A 178 2.79 18.17 -2.95
N GLY A 179 3.71 18.97 -3.50
CA GLY A 179 5.08 19.08 -2.99
C GLY A 179 5.89 17.79 -3.10
N GLY A 180 5.68 17.00 -4.15
CA GLY A 180 6.41 15.75 -4.36
C GLY A 180 5.97 14.59 -3.47
N ARG A 181 4.78 14.69 -2.86
CA ARG A 181 4.21 13.66 -1.99
C ARG A 181 2.83 13.26 -2.49
N LEU A 182 2.63 11.99 -2.83
CA LEU A 182 1.39 11.46 -3.36
C LEU A 182 0.36 11.30 -2.26
N GLN A 183 -0.81 11.90 -2.46
CA GLN A 183 -1.97 11.77 -1.58
C GLN A 183 -2.94 10.71 -2.12
N PHE A 184 -3.66 10.02 -1.22
CA PHE A 184 -4.62 8.98 -1.61
C PHE A 184 -5.72 9.51 -2.54
N SER A 185 -6.21 10.73 -2.30
CA SER A 185 -7.27 11.34 -3.11
C SER A 185 -6.85 11.57 -4.56
N VAL A 186 -5.58 11.90 -4.80
CA VAL A 186 -5.00 12.05 -6.14
C VAL A 186 -4.84 10.69 -6.80
N TYR A 187 -4.29 9.72 -6.06
CA TYR A 187 -4.12 8.36 -6.52
C TYR A 187 -5.46 7.69 -6.89
N GLU A 188 -6.48 7.82 -6.04
CA GLU A 188 -7.82 7.26 -6.28
C GLU A 188 -8.45 7.83 -7.56
N LYS A 189 -8.37 9.15 -7.76
CA LYS A 189 -8.88 9.80 -8.98
C LYS A 189 -8.16 9.31 -10.23
N TYR A 190 -6.85 9.13 -10.16
CA TYR A 190 -6.05 8.59 -11.26
C TYR A 190 -6.54 7.18 -11.66
N LEU A 191 -6.67 6.27 -10.69
CA LEU A 191 -7.11 4.90 -10.95
C LEU A 191 -8.53 4.82 -11.53
N LEU A 192 -9.47 5.63 -11.02
CA LEU A 192 -10.82 5.71 -11.56
C LEU A 192 -10.84 6.23 -13.01
N GLY A 193 -9.90 7.12 -13.36
CA GLY A 193 -9.74 7.60 -14.73
C GLY A 193 -9.30 6.51 -15.71
N LEU A 194 -8.45 5.58 -15.26
CA LEU A 194 -7.92 4.49 -16.09
C LEU A 194 -8.99 3.49 -16.52
N GLU A 195 -9.93 3.14 -15.63
CA GLU A 195 -10.98 2.15 -15.89
C GLU A 195 -12.13 2.69 -16.77
N SER A 196 -12.25 4.02 -16.89
CA SER A 196 -13.31 4.62 -17.70
C SER A 196 -13.21 4.17 -19.18
N PRO A 197 -14.32 3.76 -19.83
CA PRO A 197 -14.32 3.23 -21.22
C PRO A 197 -13.69 4.17 -22.27
N THR A 198 -13.58 5.46 -21.93
CA THR A 198 -12.91 6.48 -22.74
C THR A 198 -11.38 6.34 -22.74
N SER A 199 -10.79 5.67 -21.76
CA SER A 199 -9.33 5.48 -21.62
C SER A 199 -8.78 4.47 -22.63
N ALA A 200 -9.54 3.42 -22.93
CA ALA A 200 -9.13 2.37 -23.87
C ALA A 200 -8.93 2.85 -25.34
N ARG A 201 -9.49 4.01 -25.71
CA ARG A 201 -9.25 4.64 -27.03
C ARG A 201 -8.11 5.66 -27.03
N ASN A 202 -7.72 6.13 -25.85
CA ASN A 202 -6.96 7.36 -25.65
C ASN A 202 -5.90 7.16 -24.54
N GLY A 203 -5.14 6.06 -24.59
CA GLY A 203 -4.17 5.66 -23.57
C GLY A 203 -3.08 6.70 -23.24
N ASN A 204 -2.92 7.72 -24.09
CA ASN A 204 -2.03 8.86 -23.85
C ASN A 204 -2.75 10.20 -23.67
N ILE A 205 -4.07 10.29 -23.65
CA ILE A 205 -4.80 11.58 -23.63
C ILE A 205 -5.53 11.78 -22.30
N LEU A 206 -5.98 10.73 -21.61
CA LEU A 206 -6.72 10.89 -20.35
C LEU A 206 -5.84 11.20 -19.13
N ALA A 207 -4.59 10.73 -19.11
CA ALA A 207 -3.61 11.18 -18.12
C ALA A 207 -3.51 12.72 -18.14
N TYR A 208 -3.50 13.33 -19.33
CA TYR A 208 -3.47 14.78 -19.48
C TYR A 208 -4.78 15.50 -19.18
N LYS A 209 -5.92 14.79 -19.17
CA LYS A 209 -7.24 15.39 -18.96
C LYS A 209 -7.68 15.38 -17.49
N ALA A 210 -7.13 14.47 -16.68
CA ALA A 210 -7.25 14.52 -15.22
C ALA A 210 -6.37 15.62 -14.60
N ILE A 211 -5.30 16.01 -15.32
CA ILE A 211 -4.50 17.21 -15.07
C ILE A 211 -5.32 18.40 -15.61
N GLY A 212 -5.73 19.33 -14.75
CA GLY A 212 -6.51 20.51 -15.13
C GLY A 212 -5.74 21.54 -16.00
N SER A 213 -5.09 21.10 -17.07
CA SER A 213 -4.38 21.95 -18.02
C SER A 213 -5.20 22.14 -19.30
N THR A 214 -5.61 23.39 -19.54
CA THR A 214 -6.42 23.83 -20.70
C THR A 214 -5.66 23.87 -22.03
N THR A 215 -4.50 23.24 -22.14
CA THR A 215 -3.64 23.32 -23.32
C THR A 215 -3.50 21.96 -24.01
N TRP A 216 -4.14 21.86 -25.17
CA TRP A 216 -4.01 20.74 -26.10
C TRP A 216 -2.64 20.83 -26.81
N VAL A 217 -1.79 19.83 -26.65
CA VAL A 217 -0.66 19.64 -27.56
C VAL A 217 -0.92 18.35 -28.33
N VAL A 218 -1.18 18.49 -29.63
CA VAL A 218 -1.38 17.37 -30.56
C VAL A 218 -0.02 17.03 -31.15
N GLY A 219 0.54 15.87 -30.82
CA GLY A 219 1.73 15.34 -31.48
C GLY A 219 1.32 14.64 -32.77
N VAL A 220 1.92 15.06 -33.88
CA VAL A 220 1.82 14.44 -35.22
C VAL A 220 2.62 13.14 -35.25
#